data_AF-A0A2K3N029-F1
#
_entry.id   AF-A0A2K3N029-F1
#
_cell.length_a   1.000
_cell.length_b   1.000
_cell.length_c   1.000
_cell.angle_alpha   90.00
_cell.angle_beta   90.00
_cell.angle_gamma   90.00
#
_symmetry.space_group_name_H-M   'P 1'
#
loop_
_entity.id
_entity.type
_entity.pdbx_description
1 polymer ?
#
loop_
_entity_poly.entity_id
_entity_poly.type
_entity_poly.pdbx_seq_one_letter_code
_entity_poly.pdbx_strand_id
1 'polypeptide(L)'
;MNVTLGIPRLQEIVVAASNKIKTPFMTCPLRVGKSKEDAERLADKMKKITVADIIERIKVTVVSITERDGQICHIYKLTMKLYKPIHYPKYTDVTLEDWEDTLRVGFVRGLEDAIQNHIVLLGKISGIKDYKDKPNSSNGVKNDHSNESESNRNDQANDDDDGDVDDNEDAEDLGFDAQKSKQQAMDEVEYEDGSEEETHDGEDDADRKGGKDGNFEGVEHGKDEEDGKGDGDEDDSDIEVNGDDSDIDVSDNDKNVAIDANNSQGREETSKSEKRKSEAEFKENDRRIYVKARGMRFEIHFKFPDAEPHILLAQIAQRTAKNVCIQNFGKVGQCKVITCKEAAVMYYGEDVGKRDDIPSLEKAKINALQTSGIHFKTFWEMQDDLNVRYIYSNSVHDVLNTYGVEAAKEIIIREVKSVFKVYGITVNIRHLMLIADFMTHTGGYRPLTRKGIQDSTSPFVKMSFETASNFIVEAAYHGQVDTLETPSSRICLGLPVKMGTGCHDLIQKLEI
;
A
#
# COMPACT_ATOMS: atom_id res chain seq x y z
N MET A 1 6.07 0.40 19.85
CA MET A 1 4.78 0.25 19.13
C MET A 1 4.44 -1.23 19.16
N ASN A 2 3.18 -1.64 18.95
CA ASN A 2 2.90 -3.07 18.80
C ASN A 2 3.35 -3.48 17.40
N VAL A 3 4.10 -4.58 17.32
CA VAL A 3 4.63 -5.17 16.07
C VAL A 3 3.99 -6.55 15.94
N THR A 4 3.70 -7.03 14.74
CA THR A 4 3.33 -8.43 14.50
C THR A 4 4.44 -9.35 15.03
N LEU A 5 4.11 -10.35 15.85
CA LEU A 5 5.05 -11.30 16.44
C LEU A 5 4.67 -12.75 16.08
N GLY A 6 5.62 -13.68 16.22
CA GLY A 6 5.37 -15.12 16.07
C GLY A 6 5.02 -15.55 14.65
N ILE A 7 4.20 -16.61 14.56
CA ILE A 7 3.78 -17.23 13.30
C ILE A 7 3.14 -16.23 12.32
N PRO A 8 2.23 -15.33 12.72
CA PRO A 8 1.67 -14.32 11.81
C PRO A 8 2.73 -13.43 11.15
N ARG A 9 3.82 -13.09 11.87
CA ARG A 9 4.94 -12.34 11.28
C ARG A 9 5.79 -13.20 10.35
N LEU A 10 5.95 -14.48 10.67
CA LEU A 10 6.65 -15.43 9.80
C LEU A 10 5.87 -15.67 8.50
N GLN A 11 4.54 -15.75 8.56
CA GLN A 11 3.65 -15.84 7.39
C GLN A 11 3.72 -14.57 6.53
N GLU A 12 3.65 -13.37 7.12
CA GLU A 12 3.84 -12.09 6.39
C GLU A 12 5.14 -12.05 5.58
N ILE A 13 6.23 -12.63 6.12
CA ILE A 13 7.55 -12.64 5.48
C ILE A 13 7.65 -13.80 4.48
N VAL A 14 7.57 -15.04 4.95
CA VAL A 14 7.96 -16.23 4.20
C VAL A 14 6.86 -16.74 3.29
N VAL A 15 5.62 -16.78 3.78
CA VAL A 15 4.47 -17.34 3.04
C VAL A 15 3.96 -16.29 2.06
N ALA A 16 3.34 -15.22 2.56
CA ALA A 16 2.68 -14.22 1.72
C ALA A 16 3.66 -13.29 0.95
N ALA A 17 4.91 -13.16 1.41
CA ALA A 17 5.86 -12.13 0.95
C ALA A 17 5.21 -10.74 0.83
N SER A 18 4.41 -10.34 1.82
CA SER A 18 3.42 -9.28 1.64
C SER A 18 4.03 -7.91 1.35
N ASN A 19 3.52 -7.26 0.30
CA ASN A 19 3.82 -5.89 -0.08
C ASN A 19 3.22 -4.84 0.88
N LYS A 20 2.27 -5.25 1.75
CA LYS A 20 1.49 -4.39 2.66
C LYS A 20 1.38 -5.01 4.07
N ILE A 21 2.51 -5.16 4.74
CA ILE A 21 2.59 -5.72 6.11
C ILE A 21 1.70 -4.95 7.12
N LYS A 22 1.14 -5.65 8.13
CA LYS A 22 0.14 -5.08 9.06
C LYS A 22 0.71 -3.98 9.96
N THR A 23 1.97 -4.12 10.40
CA THR A 23 2.65 -3.13 11.26
C THR A 23 3.98 -2.66 10.65
N PRO A 24 3.94 -1.80 9.61
CA PRO A 24 5.15 -1.26 8.99
C PRO A 24 5.82 -0.25 9.91
N PHE A 25 7.14 -0.28 10.00
CA PHE A 25 7.93 0.72 10.70
C PHE A 25 9.29 0.97 10.05
N MET A 26 9.88 2.11 10.39
CA MET A 26 11.29 2.40 10.15
C MET A 26 11.99 2.76 11.45
N THR A 27 13.30 2.59 11.50
CA THR A 27 14.15 3.25 12.49
C THR A 27 15.36 3.90 11.84
N CYS A 28 15.95 4.91 12.49
CA CYS A 28 17.23 5.47 12.08
C CYS A 28 17.95 6.07 13.29
N PRO A 29 19.24 5.77 13.52
CA PRO A 29 20.04 6.48 14.51
C PRO A 29 20.24 7.95 14.11
N LEU A 30 20.36 8.82 15.11
CA LEU A 30 20.83 10.19 14.91
C LEU A 30 22.35 10.19 14.66
N ARG A 31 22.87 11.29 14.09
CA ARG A 31 24.31 11.53 14.03
C ARG A 31 24.92 11.71 15.42
N VAL A 32 26.19 11.32 15.56
CA VAL A 32 26.96 11.52 16.80
C VAL A 32 27.01 13.01 17.14
N GLY A 33 26.88 13.32 18.43
CA GLY A 33 26.83 14.69 18.95
C GLY A 33 25.43 15.31 19.02
N LYS A 34 24.40 14.71 18.40
CA LYS A 34 23.01 15.17 18.57
C LYS A 34 22.44 14.74 19.93
N SER A 35 21.76 15.67 20.60
CA SER A 35 21.16 15.46 21.92
C SER A 35 19.83 14.69 21.84
N LYS A 36 19.28 14.33 23.00
CA LYS A 36 17.91 13.79 23.09
C LYS A 36 16.85 14.84 22.71
N GLU A 37 17.12 16.12 22.98
CA GLU A 37 16.24 17.23 22.64
C GLU A 37 16.18 17.45 21.11
N ASP A 38 17.28 17.22 20.40
CA ASP A 38 17.30 17.20 18.93
C ASP A 38 16.41 16.08 18.36
N ALA A 39 16.48 14.89 18.96
CA ALA A 39 15.61 13.77 18.56
C ALA A 39 14.12 14.06 18.86
N GLU A 40 13.82 14.67 20.01
CA GLU A 40 12.45 15.07 20.36
C GLU A 40 11.92 16.15 19.42
N ARG A 41 12.73 17.16 19.08
CA ARG A 41 12.42 18.16 18.05
C ARG A 41 12.09 17.49 16.71
N LEU A 42 12.91 16.56 16.26
CA LEU A 42 12.76 15.92 14.96
C LEU A 42 11.52 14.98 14.93
N ALA A 43 11.23 14.29 16.04
CA ALA A 43 10.02 13.48 16.19
C ALA A 43 8.74 14.34 16.23
N ASP A 44 8.77 15.48 16.92
CA ASP A 44 7.68 16.46 16.95
C ASP A 44 7.42 17.03 15.54
N LYS A 45 8.48 17.35 14.79
CA LYS A 45 8.41 17.80 13.39
C LYS A 45 7.81 16.74 12.46
N MET A 46 8.16 15.47 12.59
CA MET A 46 7.58 14.40 11.76
C MET A 46 6.12 14.05 12.09
N LYS A 47 5.56 14.53 13.21
CA LYS A 47 4.21 14.15 13.63
C LYS A 47 3.17 14.62 12.62
N LYS A 48 2.30 13.70 12.16
CA LYS A 48 1.11 14.05 11.39
C LYS A 48 0.18 14.95 12.20
N ILE A 49 -0.27 16.05 11.61
CA ILE A 49 -1.23 16.99 12.19
C ILE A 49 -2.39 17.16 11.22
N THR A 50 -3.60 16.85 11.65
CA THR A 50 -4.83 16.97 10.87
C THR A 50 -5.59 18.24 11.23
N VAL A 51 -6.51 18.66 10.35
CA VAL A 51 -7.41 19.78 10.66
C VAL A 51 -8.29 19.46 11.88
N ALA A 52 -8.63 18.18 12.12
CA ALA A 52 -9.37 17.76 13.30
C ALA A 52 -8.62 18.06 14.62
N ASP A 53 -7.30 17.98 14.63
CA ASP A 53 -6.49 18.18 15.84
C ASP A 53 -6.49 19.64 16.34
N ILE A 54 -6.82 20.61 15.47
CA ILE A 54 -6.85 22.05 15.81
C ILE A 54 -8.26 22.61 16.00
N ILE A 55 -9.32 21.80 15.91
CA ILE A 55 -10.71 22.24 16.06
C ILE A 55 -11.15 22.15 17.53
N GLU A 56 -11.55 23.29 18.11
CA GLU A 56 -12.20 23.31 19.42
C GLU A 56 -13.71 23.08 19.28
N ARG A 57 -14.34 23.73 18.30
CA ARG A 57 -15.79 23.67 18.10
C ARG A 57 -16.18 23.88 16.65
N ILE A 58 -17.08 23.02 16.17
CA ILE A 58 -17.82 23.22 14.92
C ILE A 58 -19.24 23.69 15.24
N LYS A 59 -19.73 24.70 14.52
CA LYS A 59 -21.12 25.14 14.53
C LYS A 59 -21.61 25.22 13.09
N VAL A 60 -22.73 24.57 12.79
CA VAL A 60 -23.47 24.75 11.53
C VAL A 60 -24.77 25.48 11.84
N THR A 61 -25.12 26.45 11.01
CA THR A 61 -26.42 27.14 11.03
C THR A 61 -26.97 27.16 9.62
N VAL A 62 -28.20 26.71 9.45
CA VAL A 62 -28.94 26.74 8.17
C VAL A 62 -29.85 27.96 8.18
N VAL A 63 -29.86 28.73 7.10
CA VAL A 63 -30.74 29.88 6.90
C VAL A 63 -31.41 29.74 5.54
N SER A 64 -32.73 29.59 5.52
CA SER A 64 -33.53 29.56 4.30
C SER A 64 -33.75 30.99 3.79
N ILE A 65 -33.53 31.21 2.50
CA ILE A 65 -33.66 32.50 1.81
C ILE A 65 -34.43 32.27 0.51
N THR A 66 -35.38 33.15 0.21
CA THR A 66 -36.07 33.19 -1.08
C THR A 66 -35.29 34.06 -2.05
N GLU A 67 -34.92 33.52 -3.20
CA GLU A 67 -34.23 34.24 -4.26
C GLU A 67 -35.22 35.07 -5.10
N ARG A 68 -34.73 36.00 -5.93
CA ARG A 68 -35.58 36.94 -6.69
C ARG A 68 -36.56 36.24 -7.64
N ASP A 69 -36.23 35.03 -8.09
CA ASP A 69 -37.04 34.22 -9.00
C ASP A 69 -38.04 33.29 -8.26
N GLY A 70 -38.25 33.51 -6.95
CA GLY A 70 -39.21 32.76 -6.13
C GLY A 70 -38.72 31.39 -5.65
N GLN A 71 -37.55 30.92 -6.08
CA GLN A 71 -36.95 29.69 -5.59
C GLN A 71 -36.46 29.85 -4.15
N ILE A 72 -36.70 28.84 -3.32
CA ILE A 72 -36.13 28.75 -1.97
C ILE A 72 -34.72 28.15 -2.08
N CYS A 73 -33.79 28.69 -1.30
CA CYS A 73 -32.43 28.19 -1.16
C CYS A 73 -32.04 28.15 0.32
N HIS A 74 -31.26 27.15 0.71
CA HIS A 74 -30.72 27.03 2.06
C HIS A 74 -29.24 27.42 2.04
N ILE A 75 -28.87 28.47 2.79
CA ILE A 75 -27.48 28.78 3.08
C ILE A 75 -27.05 28.01 4.32
N TYR A 76 -26.09 27.10 4.14
CA TYR A 76 -25.44 26.39 5.22
C TYR A 76 -24.16 27.15 5.60
N LYS A 77 -24.21 27.85 6.73
CA LYS A 77 -23.05 28.53 7.33
C LYS A 77 -22.36 27.59 8.31
N LEU A 78 -21.16 27.14 7.95
CA LEU A 78 -20.24 26.39 8.78
C LEU A 78 -19.25 27.38 9.42
N THR A 79 -19.12 27.34 10.74
CA THR A 79 -18.17 28.16 11.50
C THR A 79 -17.39 27.28 12.46
N MET A 80 -16.08 27.41 12.44
CA MET A 80 -15.13 26.61 13.21
C MET A 80 -14.28 27.53 14.08
N LYS A 81 -14.24 27.23 15.39
CA LYS A 81 -13.31 27.84 16.33
C LYS A 81 -12.10 26.92 16.46
N LEU A 82 -10.92 27.46 16.20
CA LEU A 82 -9.66 26.76 16.29
C LEU A 82 -8.99 27.02 17.64
N TYR A 83 -8.12 26.12 18.07
CA TYR A 83 -7.27 26.26 19.24
C TYR A 83 -5.90 25.65 18.98
N LYS A 84 -4.90 26.01 19.80
CA LYS A 84 -3.62 25.31 19.86
C LYS A 84 -3.68 24.30 21.02
N PRO A 85 -3.71 22.98 20.75
CA PRO A 85 -3.75 21.96 21.80
C PRO A 85 -2.57 22.05 22.78
N ILE A 86 -2.80 21.63 24.03
CA ILE A 86 -1.75 21.51 25.06
C ILE A 86 -0.69 20.45 24.64
N HIS A 87 -1.12 19.44 23.88
CA HIS A 87 -0.26 18.38 23.30
C HIS A 87 0.12 18.64 21.82
N TYR A 88 0.00 19.88 21.35
CA TYR A 88 0.55 20.28 20.06
C TYR A 88 2.08 20.13 20.13
N PRO A 89 2.76 19.63 19.08
CA PRO A 89 4.20 19.42 19.16
C PRO A 89 4.90 20.76 19.39
N LYS A 90 5.91 20.77 20.27
CA LYS A 90 6.56 22.02 20.70
C LYS A 90 7.35 22.65 19.56
N TYR A 91 7.93 21.81 18.72
CA TYR A 91 8.80 22.18 17.62
C TYR A 91 8.18 21.80 16.26
N THR A 92 7.06 22.43 15.93
CA THR A 92 6.46 22.39 14.60
C THR A 92 6.89 23.60 13.78
N ASP A 93 7.19 23.39 12.50
CA ASP A 93 7.40 24.49 11.55
C ASP A 93 6.07 25.14 11.10
N VAL A 94 4.93 24.60 11.55
CA VAL A 94 3.58 25.05 11.18
C VAL A 94 3.24 26.41 11.80
N THR A 95 3.03 27.40 10.94
CA THR A 95 2.60 28.76 11.27
C THR A 95 1.07 28.90 11.25
N LEU A 96 0.56 30.06 11.65
CA LEU A 96 -0.86 30.39 11.47
C LEU A 96 -1.22 30.65 10.00
N GLU A 97 -0.26 31.02 9.15
CA GLU A 97 -0.48 31.19 7.71
C GLU A 97 -0.73 29.82 7.06
N ASP A 98 0.05 28.79 7.43
CA ASP A 98 -0.17 27.40 6.99
C ASP A 98 -1.55 26.87 7.41
N TRP A 99 -2.04 27.24 8.59
CA TRP A 99 -3.41 26.91 9.02
C TRP A 99 -4.45 27.59 8.13
N GLU A 100 -4.28 28.89 7.86
CA GLU A 100 -5.20 29.66 7.01
C GLU A 100 -5.24 29.13 5.58
N ASP A 101 -4.09 28.81 4.98
CA ASP A 101 -3.98 28.33 3.61
C ASP A 101 -4.45 26.86 3.49
N THR A 102 -4.09 25.99 4.45
CA THR A 102 -4.64 24.62 4.51
C THR A 102 -6.16 24.64 4.64
N LEU A 103 -6.71 25.51 5.48
CA LEU A 103 -8.16 25.63 5.66
C LEU A 103 -8.84 26.22 4.43
N ARG A 104 -8.25 27.23 3.78
CA ARG A 104 -8.80 27.91 2.61
C ARG A 104 -8.78 27.06 1.35
N VAL A 105 -7.74 26.25 1.15
CA VAL A 105 -7.54 25.46 -0.08
C VAL A 105 -7.83 23.99 0.16
N GLY A 106 -7.04 23.33 1.01
CA GLY A 106 -7.11 21.88 1.22
C GLY A 106 -8.42 21.42 1.87
N PHE A 107 -8.86 22.11 2.93
CA PHE A 107 -10.08 21.74 3.65
C PHE A 107 -11.35 22.12 2.89
N VAL A 108 -11.41 23.30 2.25
CA VAL A 108 -12.56 23.67 1.39
C VAL A 108 -12.76 22.66 0.27
N ARG A 109 -11.72 22.36 -0.51
CA ARG A 109 -11.80 21.40 -1.61
C ARG A 109 -12.22 20.01 -1.13
N GLY A 110 -11.56 19.50 -0.07
CA GLY A 110 -11.91 18.20 0.51
C GLY A 110 -13.30 18.15 1.15
N LEU A 111 -13.89 19.31 1.47
CA LEU A 111 -15.26 19.43 1.98
C LEU A 111 -16.27 19.48 0.83
N GLU A 112 -15.97 20.20 -0.25
CA GLU A 112 -16.76 20.26 -1.48
C GLU A 112 -16.86 18.87 -2.14
N ASP A 113 -15.74 18.17 -2.30
CA ASP A 113 -15.69 16.80 -2.82
C ASP A 113 -16.52 15.84 -1.92
N ALA A 114 -16.42 15.98 -0.60
CA ALA A 114 -17.17 15.16 0.35
C ALA A 114 -18.68 15.45 0.34
N ILE A 115 -19.08 16.73 0.18
CA ILE A 115 -20.48 17.14 0.01
C ILE A 115 -21.04 16.56 -1.29
N GLN A 116 -20.33 16.72 -2.40
CA GLN A 116 -20.79 16.26 -3.72
C GLN A 116 -20.96 14.74 -3.74
N ASN A 117 -20.00 13.99 -3.19
CA ASN A 117 -20.11 12.54 -3.05
C ASN A 117 -21.30 12.12 -2.16
N HIS A 118 -21.56 12.85 -1.06
CA HIS A 118 -22.70 12.59 -0.19
C HIS A 118 -24.04 12.89 -0.87
N ILE A 119 -24.12 13.92 -1.72
CA ILE A 119 -25.32 14.26 -2.48
C ILE A 119 -25.59 13.22 -3.57
N VAL A 120 -24.56 12.77 -4.30
CA VAL A 120 -24.68 11.67 -5.27
C VAL A 120 -25.16 10.38 -4.59
N LEU A 121 -24.66 10.07 -3.39
CA LEU A 121 -25.12 8.92 -2.59
C LEU A 121 -26.59 9.07 -2.16
N LEU A 122 -27.00 10.25 -1.69
CA LEU A 122 -28.42 10.51 -1.37
C LEU A 122 -29.31 10.43 -2.61
N GLY A 123 -28.85 10.94 -3.77
CA GLY A 123 -29.55 10.84 -5.05
C GLY A 123 -29.83 9.41 -5.48
N LYS A 124 -28.83 8.52 -5.36
CA LYS A 124 -28.98 7.07 -5.58
C LYS A 124 -30.01 6.45 -4.63
N ILE A 125 -29.99 6.81 -3.35
CA ILE A 125 -30.94 6.31 -2.35
C ILE A 125 -32.36 6.82 -2.60
N SER A 126 -32.54 8.08 -3.04
CA SER A 126 -33.85 8.60 -3.44
C SER A 126 -34.39 7.95 -4.71
N GLY A 127 -33.53 7.61 -5.68
CA GLY A 127 -33.91 6.90 -6.90
C GLY A 127 -34.41 5.46 -6.68
N ILE A 128 -34.16 4.88 -5.49
CA ILE A 128 -34.64 3.54 -5.11
C ILE A 128 -36.11 3.58 -4.61
N LYS A 129 -36.72 4.77 -4.43
CA LYS A 129 -38.09 4.90 -3.89
C LYS A 129 -39.25 4.73 -4.90
N ASP A 130 -38.99 4.65 -6.19
CA ASP A 130 -40.03 4.40 -7.21
C ASP A 130 -40.22 2.91 -7.53
N TYR A 131 -40.31 2.08 -6.48
CA TYR A 131 -40.85 0.72 -6.59
C TYR A 131 -42.16 0.64 -5.80
N LYS A 132 -43.30 0.70 -6.50
CA LYS A 132 -44.61 0.44 -5.90
C LYS A 132 -44.71 -1.03 -5.48
N ASP A 133 -45.16 -1.25 -4.26
CA ASP A 133 -45.39 -2.58 -3.70
C ASP A 133 -46.26 -3.48 -4.61
N LYS A 134 -45.79 -4.72 -4.80
CA LYS A 134 -46.66 -5.89 -4.65
C LYS A 134 -46.15 -6.68 -3.44
N PRO A 135 -47.06 -7.22 -2.60
CA PRO A 135 -46.69 -7.66 -1.27
C PRO A 135 -46.03 -9.04 -1.30
N ASN A 136 -44.89 -9.19 -0.64
CA ASN A 136 -44.79 -10.08 0.52
C ASN A 136 -43.43 -10.01 1.24
N SER A 137 -43.50 -10.36 2.52
CA SER A 137 -42.38 -10.70 3.42
C SER A 137 -41.46 -9.57 3.89
N SER A 138 -41.76 -9.15 5.11
CA SER A 138 -40.85 -8.56 6.09
C SER A 138 -39.50 -9.27 6.23
N ASN A 139 -38.40 -8.54 6.07
CA ASN A 139 -37.31 -8.38 7.05
C ASN A 139 -36.28 -7.42 6.43
N GLY A 140 -35.65 -6.48 7.13
CA GLY A 140 -35.52 -6.34 8.58
C GLY A 140 -34.07 -5.93 8.84
N VAL A 141 -33.82 -4.63 8.98
CA VAL A 141 -32.48 -4.06 9.17
C VAL A 141 -31.81 -4.70 10.39
N LYS A 142 -30.65 -5.36 10.19
CA LYS A 142 -29.77 -5.77 11.29
C LYS A 142 -28.68 -4.71 11.48
N ASN A 143 -28.77 -3.98 12.60
CA ASN A 143 -27.61 -3.34 13.21
C ASN A 143 -26.73 -4.44 13.84
N ASP A 144 -25.42 -4.25 13.79
CA ASP A 144 -24.50 -4.96 14.69
C ASP A 144 -24.78 -4.57 16.15
N HIS A 145 -25.04 -5.58 16.99
CA HIS A 145 -24.23 -5.86 18.18
C HIS A 145 -24.70 -7.13 18.93
N SER A 146 -23.71 -7.87 19.46
CA SER A 146 -23.75 -8.87 20.54
C SER A 146 -24.48 -10.22 20.36
N ASN A 147 -23.65 -11.26 20.41
CA ASN A 147 -23.75 -12.59 21.04
C ASN A 147 -24.88 -13.61 20.73
N GLU A 148 -24.36 -14.82 20.52
CA GLU A 148 -24.83 -16.13 21.01
C GLU A 148 -25.95 -16.90 20.30
N SER A 149 -25.62 -18.17 20.06
CA SER A 149 -26.47 -19.37 19.94
C SER A 149 -27.26 -19.60 18.65
N GLU A 150 -26.73 -20.56 17.89
CA GLU A 150 -27.40 -21.74 17.32
C GLU A 150 -28.90 -21.65 16.93
N SER A 151 -29.17 -21.97 15.67
CA SER A 151 -30.51 -22.40 15.25
C SER A 151 -30.44 -23.66 14.40
N ASN A 152 -30.70 -24.80 15.06
CA ASN A 152 -31.18 -26.01 14.41
C ASN A 152 -32.44 -25.69 13.56
N ARG A 153 -32.54 -26.23 12.34
CA ARG A 153 -33.81 -26.78 11.83
C ARG A 153 -33.63 -27.70 10.63
N ASN A 154 -34.50 -28.69 10.61
CA ASN A 154 -34.37 -29.95 9.90
C ASN A 154 -35.19 -30.00 8.61
N ASP A 155 -34.92 -31.04 7.82
CA ASP A 155 -35.81 -31.70 6.85
C ASP A 155 -36.28 -30.95 5.59
N GLN A 156 -35.79 -31.43 4.43
CA GLN A 156 -36.66 -32.28 3.62
C GLN A 156 -35.87 -33.31 2.79
N ALA A 157 -36.42 -34.53 2.74
CA ALA A 157 -35.76 -35.72 2.20
C ALA A 157 -35.89 -35.89 0.68
N ASN A 158 -34.99 -36.70 0.11
CA ASN A 158 -35.36 -37.77 -0.82
C ASN A 158 -34.44 -38.97 -0.53
N ASP A 159 -35.03 -40.16 -0.46
CA ASP A 159 -34.32 -41.43 -0.29
C ASP A 159 -33.53 -41.82 -1.54
N ASP A 160 -32.45 -42.58 -1.38
CA ASP A 160 -32.21 -43.82 -2.13
C ASP A 160 -31.10 -44.65 -1.44
N ASP A 161 -31.49 -45.86 -1.03
CA ASP A 161 -30.77 -46.98 -0.39
C ASP A 161 -29.25 -47.12 -0.62
N ASP A 162 -28.48 -47.37 0.45
CA ASP A 162 -27.95 -48.70 0.84
C ASP A 162 -26.73 -48.59 1.80
N GLY A 163 -26.78 -49.23 2.98
CA GLY A 163 -25.57 -49.53 3.78
C GLY A 163 -25.59 -49.22 5.28
N ASP A 164 -26.46 -49.87 6.05
CA ASP A 164 -26.44 -49.84 7.52
C ASP A 164 -25.06 -50.20 8.11
N VAL A 165 -24.46 -49.28 8.87
CA VAL A 165 -23.56 -49.58 9.99
C VAL A 165 -24.00 -48.74 11.19
N ASP A 166 -24.43 -49.44 12.24
CA ASP A 166 -25.05 -48.93 13.47
C ASP A 166 -24.01 -48.24 14.39
N ASP A 167 -23.75 -46.95 14.16
CA ASP A 167 -22.99 -46.10 15.09
C ASP A 167 -23.95 -45.37 16.05
N ASN A 168 -24.03 -45.86 17.29
CA ASN A 168 -24.78 -45.21 18.37
C ASN A 168 -24.10 -43.89 18.78
N GLU A 169 -24.90 -42.82 18.88
CA GLU A 169 -24.48 -41.52 19.43
C GLU A 169 -24.25 -41.60 20.96
N ASP A 170 -23.11 -42.15 21.38
CA ASP A 170 -22.50 -41.83 22.67
C ASP A 170 -21.23 -41.01 22.41
N ALA A 171 -21.42 -39.74 22.08
CA ALA A 171 -20.34 -38.74 21.99
C ALA A 171 -19.84 -38.38 23.39
N GLU A 172 -19.12 -39.31 24.03
CA GLU A 172 -18.27 -38.97 25.17
C GLU A 172 -17.28 -37.87 24.75
N ASP A 173 -17.05 -36.91 25.64
CA ASP A 173 -16.03 -35.87 25.51
C ASP A 173 -14.64 -36.53 25.51
N LEU A 174 -14.23 -36.99 24.32
CA LEU A 174 -12.95 -37.60 24.02
C LEU A 174 -11.85 -36.55 24.11
N GLY A 175 -11.53 -36.16 25.35
CA GLY A 175 -10.53 -35.17 25.68
C GLY A 175 -9.19 -35.44 25.01
N PHE A 176 -8.35 -34.39 24.94
CA PHE A 176 -7.13 -34.23 24.15
C PHE A 176 -6.25 -35.48 23.88
N ASP A 177 -6.14 -36.41 24.85
CA ASP A 177 -5.41 -37.68 24.68
C ASP A 177 -6.06 -38.66 23.67
N ALA A 178 -7.38 -38.65 23.49
CA ALA A 178 -8.08 -39.52 22.56
C ALA A 178 -7.93 -39.05 21.09
N GLN A 179 -8.01 -37.73 20.84
CA GLN A 179 -7.62 -37.14 19.54
C GLN A 179 -6.17 -37.47 19.19
N LYS A 180 -5.26 -37.32 20.15
CA LYS A 180 -3.85 -37.66 20.01
C LYS A 180 -3.61 -39.15 19.78
N SER A 181 -4.43 -40.03 20.37
CA SER A 181 -4.41 -41.48 20.10
C SER A 181 -4.88 -41.80 18.68
N LYS A 182 -5.89 -41.08 18.16
CA LYS A 182 -6.34 -41.18 16.75
C LYS A 182 -5.23 -40.74 15.78
N GLN A 183 -4.56 -39.62 16.04
CA GLN A 183 -3.36 -39.15 15.32
C GLN A 183 -2.12 -40.06 15.48
N GLN A 184 -2.11 -41.01 16.42
CA GLN A 184 -1.05 -42.01 16.56
C GLN A 184 -1.41 -43.36 15.91
N ALA A 185 -2.69 -43.60 15.65
CA ALA A 185 -3.20 -44.80 14.97
C ALA A 185 -3.17 -44.64 13.44
N MET A 186 -3.34 -43.41 12.94
CA MET A 186 -3.08 -43.04 11.56
C MET A 186 -1.63 -42.53 11.46
N ASP A 187 -0.78 -43.16 10.65
CA ASP A 187 0.62 -42.72 10.40
C ASP A 187 0.67 -41.51 9.44
N GLU A 188 -0.41 -40.73 9.43
CA GLU A 188 -0.69 -39.60 8.56
C GLU A 188 -0.69 -38.33 9.40
N VAL A 189 0.50 -37.79 9.64
CA VAL A 189 0.65 -36.38 9.99
C VAL A 189 0.55 -35.59 8.69
N GLU A 190 -0.68 -35.48 8.16
CA GLU A 190 -0.99 -34.42 7.21
C GLU A 190 -0.65 -33.07 7.89
N TYR A 191 -0.02 -32.17 7.15
CA TYR A 191 0.18 -30.82 7.67
C TYR A 191 -1.20 -30.23 7.93
N GLU A 192 -1.48 -29.82 9.17
CA GLU A 192 -2.75 -29.16 9.47
C GLU A 192 -2.99 -28.07 8.43
N ASP A 193 -4.08 -28.21 7.67
CA ASP A 193 -4.59 -27.18 6.78
C ASP A 193 -4.96 -26.01 7.68
N GLY A 194 -3.96 -25.15 7.92
CA GLY A 194 -4.10 -24.02 8.78
C GLY A 194 -5.25 -23.20 8.24
N SER A 195 -6.07 -22.64 9.11
CA SER A 195 -7.07 -21.66 8.69
C SER A 195 -6.34 -20.41 8.18
N GLU A 196 -5.90 -20.49 6.93
CA GLU A 196 -5.38 -19.39 6.16
C GLU A 196 -6.56 -18.44 5.98
N GLU A 197 -6.65 -17.47 6.88
CA GLU A 197 -6.90 -16.11 6.43
C GLU A 197 -5.76 -15.74 5.46
N GLU A 198 -5.76 -16.34 4.26
CA GLU A 198 -5.19 -15.76 3.07
C GLU A 198 -5.82 -14.38 3.00
N THR A 199 -5.08 -13.38 3.44
CA THR A 199 -5.45 -12.00 3.18
C THR A 199 -5.58 -11.90 1.68
N HIS A 200 -6.81 -11.68 1.21
CA HIS A 200 -7.21 -11.51 -0.19
C HIS A 200 -6.61 -10.18 -0.71
N ASP A 201 -5.28 -10.11 -0.70
CA ASP A 201 -4.44 -8.93 -0.86
C ASP A 201 -4.38 -8.59 -2.35
N GLY A 202 -5.45 -7.92 -2.80
CA GLY A 202 -5.50 -7.25 -4.10
C GLY A 202 -5.67 -8.18 -5.30
N GLU A 203 -6.93 -8.53 -5.58
CA GLU A 203 -7.39 -8.42 -6.98
C GLU A 203 -7.44 -6.93 -7.36
N ASP A 204 -6.27 -6.33 -7.60
CA ASP A 204 -6.17 -5.15 -8.47
C ASP A 204 -6.10 -5.67 -9.93
N ASP A 205 -7.14 -6.37 -10.37
CA ASP A 205 -7.27 -6.89 -11.75
C ASP A 205 -7.67 -5.74 -12.70
N ALA A 206 -6.73 -4.81 -12.86
CA ALA A 206 -6.84 -3.58 -13.62
C ALA A 206 -6.10 -3.63 -14.96
N ASP A 207 -5.91 -4.83 -15.54
CA ASP A 207 -5.37 -4.98 -16.91
C ASP A 207 -6.04 -6.11 -17.74
N ARG A 208 -7.18 -6.66 -17.28
CA ARG A 208 -7.92 -7.72 -18.00
C ARG A 208 -9.36 -7.38 -18.39
N LYS A 209 -9.55 -6.21 -19.02
CA LYS A 209 -10.75 -5.92 -19.83
C LYS A 209 -10.40 -5.66 -21.30
N GLY A 210 -10.23 -6.75 -22.05
CA GLY A 210 -9.95 -6.69 -23.49
C GLY A 210 -10.21 -7.98 -24.28
N GLY A 211 -10.60 -9.08 -23.64
CA GLY A 211 -11.03 -10.30 -24.34
C GLY A 211 -12.54 -10.32 -24.50
N LYS A 212 -13.05 -9.94 -25.68
CA LYS A 212 -14.44 -10.19 -26.06
C LYS A 212 -14.55 -11.62 -26.60
N ASP A 213 -15.57 -12.35 -26.15
CA ASP A 213 -15.86 -13.70 -26.61
C ASP A 213 -16.01 -13.76 -28.13
N GLY A 214 -15.40 -14.78 -28.74
CA GLY A 214 -15.48 -15.01 -30.17
C GLY A 214 -16.85 -15.55 -30.57
N ASN A 215 -17.75 -14.67 -31.00
CA ASN A 215 -18.94 -15.10 -31.72
C ASN A 215 -18.63 -15.21 -33.22
N PHE A 216 -18.47 -16.43 -33.70
CA PHE A 216 -18.21 -16.77 -35.10
C PHE A 216 -19.51 -16.70 -35.91
N GLU A 217 -19.67 -15.69 -36.76
CA GLU A 217 -20.57 -15.73 -37.93
C GLU A 217 -20.07 -14.84 -39.08
N GLY A 218 -20.07 -15.40 -40.31
CA GLY A 218 -20.33 -14.68 -41.58
C GLY A 218 -19.33 -13.61 -42.07
N VAL A 219 -18.43 -13.99 -42.99
CA VAL A 219 -17.82 -13.06 -43.95
C VAL A 219 -18.45 -13.26 -45.33
N GLU A 220 -19.17 -12.24 -45.82
CA GLU A 220 -19.46 -12.08 -47.25
C GLU A 220 -19.21 -10.61 -47.69
N HIS A 221 -19.03 -10.43 -49.01
CA HIS A 221 -18.57 -9.19 -49.65
C HIS A 221 -19.57 -8.03 -49.62
N GLY A 222 -19.03 -6.81 -49.67
CA GLY A 222 -19.73 -5.60 -50.12
C GLY A 222 -18.73 -4.44 -50.34
N LYS A 223 -18.73 -3.85 -51.53
CA LYS A 223 -17.93 -2.65 -51.87
C LYS A 223 -18.79 -1.38 -51.77
N ASP A 224 -18.16 -0.26 -52.15
CA ASP A 224 -18.76 1.01 -52.58
C ASP A 224 -19.23 1.89 -51.40
N GLU A 225 -19.05 3.22 -51.40
CA GLU A 225 -18.41 4.17 -52.34
C GLU A 225 -18.16 5.47 -51.52
N GLU A 226 -17.09 6.24 -51.77
CA GLU A 226 -17.18 7.71 -51.64
C GLU A 226 -16.08 8.46 -52.42
N ASP A 227 -16.53 9.53 -53.06
CA ASP A 227 -15.94 10.36 -54.12
C ASP A 227 -14.46 10.78 -54.04
N GLY A 228 -13.84 10.89 -55.22
CA GLY A 228 -12.50 11.46 -55.41
C GLY A 228 -12.45 12.83 -56.11
N LYS A 229 -11.25 13.42 -56.06
CA LYS A 229 -10.60 14.49 -56.87
C LYS A 229 -9.14 14.51 -56.36
N GLY A 230 -8.09 14.27 -57.14
CA GLY A 230 -7.74 14.81 -58.47
C GLY A 230 -7.10 16.20 -58.28
N ASP A 231 -5.83 16.48 -58.62
CA ASP A 231 -4.77 15.73 -59.35
C ASP A 231 -3.37 16.22 -58.88
N GLY A 232 -2.28 15.55 -59.32
CA GLY A 232 -0.97 16.21 -59.54
C GLY A 232 0.24 15.72 -58.73
N ASP A 233 0.89 14.66 -59.20
CA ASP A 233 2.30 14.56 -59.66
C ASP A 233 3.38 15.44 -59.00
N GLU A 234 4.63 15.01 -58.78
CA GLU A 234 5.35 13.73 -58.96
C GLU A 234 6.68 13.86 -58.15
N ASP A 235 7.27 12.74 -57.75
CA ASP A 235 8.71 12.34 -57.73
C ASP A 235 9.85 13.40 -57.64
N ASP A 236 11.07 13.11 -57.12
CA ASP A 236 11.69 11.83 -56.77
C ASP A 236 12.86 12.01 -55.77
N SER A 237 13.40 10.87 -55.34
CA SER A 237 14.81 10.62 -55.00
C SER A 237 15.35 11.19 -53.69
N ASP A 238 15.38 10.31 -52.68
CA ASP A 238 16.61 9.62 -52.27
C ASP A 238 17.94 10.35 -52.49
N ILE A 239 18.74 10.43 -51.43
CA ILE A 239 19.97 9.61 -51.33
C ILE A 239 20.43 9.61 -49.86
N GLU A 240 20.50 8.41 -49.30
CA GLU A 240 21.14 8.13 -48.01
C GLU A 240 22.67 8.38 -48.09
N VAL A 241 23.33 8.43 -46.93
CA VAL A 241 24.56 7.68 -46.58
C VAL A 241 25.39 8.44 -45.53
N ASN A 242 25.24 7.98 -44.28
CA ASN A 242 26.28 7.54 -43.32
C ASN A 242 27.51 8.42 -42.99
N GLY A 243 28.01 8.19 -41.75
CA GLY A 243 29.37 8.54 -41.33
C GLY A 243 29.44 9.87 -40.59
N ASP A 244 29.01 9.99 -39.34
CA ASP A 244 29.42 9.23 -38.12
C ASP A 244 30.79 9.64 -37.56
N ASP A 245 30.82 9.65 -36.22
CA ASP A 245 31.93 9.81 -35.27
C ASP A 245 32.73 11.13 -35.12
N SER A 246 32.81 11.53 -33.84
CA SER A 246 33.95 12.17 -33.15
C SER A 246 34.26 13.65 -33.43
N ASP A 247 34.68 14.49 -32.48
CA ASP A 247 34.58 14.43 -31.01
C ASP A 247 34.99 15.80 -30.41
N ILE A 248 34.59 16.04 -29.16
CA ILE A 248 35.38 16.76 -28.11
C ILE A 248 35.64 18.30 -28.19
N ASP A 249 35.35 18.91 -27.03
CA ASP A 249 35.86 20.15 -26.40
C ASP A 249 35.58 21.58 -26.93
N VAL A 250 34.64 22.23 -26.23
CA VAL A 250 34.91 23.24 -25.19
C VAL A 250 36.02 24.27 -25.47
N SER A 251 35.64 25.54 -25.59
CA SER A 251 36.20 26.60 -24.72
C SER A 251 35.39 27.90 -24.75
N ASP A 252 35.25 28.51 -23.58
CA ASP A 252 34.76 29.88 -23.40
C ASP A 252 35.74 30.93 -23.96
N ASN A 253 35.23 32.02 -24.53
CA ASN A 253 35.59 33.38 -24.06
C ASN A 253 34.72 34.49 -24.70
N ASP A 254 33.81 35.04 -23.91
CA ASP A 254 33.93 36.39 -23.34
C ASP A 254 34.30 37.61 -24.25
N LYS A 255 33.41 38.62 -24.23
CA LYS A 255 33.61 40.10 -24.20
C LYS A 255 33.32 41.02 -25.41
N ASN A 256 32.80 42.19 -24.99
CA ASN A 256 32.72 43.53 -25.59
C ASN A 256 31.59 43.78 -26.63
N VAL A 257 30.63 44.71 -26.47
CA VAL A 257 30.50 46.09 -25.88
C VAL A 257 30.62 47.22 -26.92
N ALA A 258 29.46 47.84 -27.24
CA ALA A 258 29.18 49.25 -27.60
C ALA A 258 27.66 49.31 -27.92
N ILE A 259 26.77 50.07 -27.28
CA ILE A 259 26.68 51.50 -26.87
C ILE A 259 26.39 52.47 -28.04
N ASP A 260 25.15 52.96 -28.07
CA ASP A 260 24.73 54.34 -28.42
C ASP A 260 23.32 54.55 -27.78
N ALA A 261 23.15 55.44 -26.78
CA ALA A 261 22.82 56.89 -26.89
C ALA A 261 21.38 57.16 -27.41
N ASN A 262 20.50 57.97 -26.79
CA ASN A 262 20.66 58.97 -25.72
C ASN A 262 19.28 59.34 -25.05
N ASN A 263 19.30 59.81 -23.77
CA ASN A 263 18.33 60.65 -23.01
C ASN A 263 16.82 60.73 -23.43
N SER A 264 15.80 60.71 -22.56
CA SER A 264 15.65 60.86 -21.08
C SER A 264 14.15 60.56 -20.70
N GLN A 265 13.51 60.81 -19.53
CA GLN A 265 13.84 61.56 -18.31
C GLN A 265 12.98 61.09 -17.08
N GLY A 266 13.59 61.03 -15.89
CA GLY A 266 12.98 61.30 -14.56
C GLY A 266 11.67 60.64 -14.07
N ARG A 267 11.79 59.56 -13.27
CA ARG A 267 11.24 59.49 -11.88
C ARG A 267 11.75 58.26 -11.14
N GLU A 268 12.04 58.40 -9.85
CA GLU A 268 12.33 57.27 -8.95
C GLU A 268 11.04 56.55 -8.57
N GLU A 269 11.01 55.21 -8.65
CA GLU A 269 10.19 54.38 -7.77
C GLU A 269 10.73 52.93 -7.74
N THR A 270 10.77 52.33 -6.56
CA THR A 270 11.51 51.09 -6.29
C THR A 270 10.75 49.82 -6.70
N SER A 271 11.20 49.13 -7.75
CA SER A 271 10.63 47.86 -8.17
C SER A 271 11.12 46.66 -7.34
N LYS A 272 10.43 46.35 -6.24
CA LYS A 272 10.35 44.97 -5.73
C LYS A 272 9.11 44.32 -6.33
N SER A 273 9.29 43.37 -7.26
CA SER A 273 8.17 42.62 -7.83
C SER A 273 7.55 41.72 -6.77
N GLU A 274 6.35 42.07 -6.30
CA GLU A 274 5.57 41.22 -5.42
C GLU A 274 5.17 39.93 -6.15
N LYS A 275 5.42 38.78 -5.52
CA LYS A 275 4.87 37.50 -5.98
C LYS A 275 3.34 37.60 -5.87
N ARG A 276 2.65 37.62 -7.02
CA ARG A 276 1.19 37.51 -7.07
C ARG A 276 0.75 36.24 -6.34
N LYS A 277 0.00 36.39 -5.24
CA LYS A 277 -0.73 35.27 -4.62
C LYS A 277 -1.81 34.82 -5.59
N SER A 278 -1.76 33.55 -6.00
CA SER A 278 -2.82 32.93 -6.79
C SER A 278 -4.04 32.68 -5.90
N GLU A 279 -5.04 33.54 -5.99
CA GLU A 279 -6.39 33.18 -5.54
C GLU A 279 -6.90 32.05 -6.45
N ALA A 280 -7.34 30.94 -5.86
CA ALA A 280 -7.78 29.78 -6.62
C ALA A 280 -9.05 30.12 -7.43
N GLU A 281 -9.00 29.86 -8.73
CA GLU A 281 -10.10 30.13 -9.66
C GLU A 281 -11.37 29.39 -9.23
N PHE A 282 -12.50 30.10 -9.19
CA PHE A 282 -13.82 29.52 -8.95
C PHE A 282 -14.21 28.65 -10.15
N LYS A 283 -14.63 27.42 -9.90
CA LYS A 283 -15.26 26.59 -10.94
C LYS A 283 -16.74 26.98 -11.08
N GLU A 284 -17.33 26.86 -12.26
CA GLU A 284 -18.75 27.19 -12.49
C GLU A 284 -19.73 26.39 -11.62
N ASN A 285 -19.31 25.24 -11.07
CA ASN A 285 -20.08 24.41 -10.14
C ASN A 285 -19.74 24.63 -8.65
N ASP A 286 -18.99 25.67 -8.27
CA ASP A 286 -18.65 25.92 -6.86
C ASP A 286 -19.88 26.34 -6.04
N ARG A 287 -20.35 25.43 -5.19
CA ARG A 287 -21.46 25.65 -4.23
C ARG A 287 -21.11 26.68 -3.14
N ARG A 288 -19.83 27.08 -3.01
CA ARG A 288 -19.34 28.01 -1.99
C ARG A 288 -19.65 29.47 -2.36
N ILE A 289 -20.23 30.21 -1.42
CA ILE A 289 -20.52 31.65 -1.57
C ILE A 289 -19.47 32.51 -0.85
N TYR A 290 -18.92 31.98 0.25
CA TYR A 290 -18.06 32.74 1.16
C TYR A 290 -17.05 31.82 1.83
N VAL A 291 -15.78 32.24 1.89
CA VAL A 291 -14.72 31.56 2.63
C VAL A 291 -13.88 32.60 3.38
N LYS A 292 -13.67 32.38 4.67
CA LYS A 292 -12.78 33.19 5.50
C LYS A 292 -12.08 32.34 6.54
N ALA A 293 -10.80 32.04 6.29
CA ALA A 293 -9.85 31.71 7.33
C ALA A 293 -9.22 33.02 7.83
N ARG A 294 -9.17 33.25 9.15
CA ARG A 294 -8.35 34.30 9.76
C ARG A 294 -8.04 33.98 11.23
N GLY A 295 -6.77 33.77 11.54
CA GLY A 295 -6.27 33.34 12.84
C GLY A 295 -7.03 32.12 13.36
N MET A 296 -7.60 32.22 14.56
CA MET A 296 -8.29 31.11 15.24
C MET A 296 -9.75 30.91 14.81
N ARG A 297 -10.19 31.46 13.67
CA ARG A 297 -11.57 31.33 13.18
C ARG A 297 -11.59 31.01 11.69
N PHE A 298 -12.42 30.03 11.34
CA PHE A 298 -12.74 29.68 9.96
C PHE A 298 -14.25 29.71 9.76
N GLU A 299 -14.69 30.26 8.63
CA GLU A 299 -16.09 30.39 8.25
C GLU A 299 -16.25 30.12 6.75
N ILE A 300 -17.17 29.23 6.40
CA ILE A 300 -17.54 28.92 5.00
C ILE A 300 -19.04 28.81 4.85
N HIS A 301 -19.59 29.39 3.78
CA HIS A 301 -21.02 29.33 3.46
C HIS A 301 -21.22 28.60 2.13
N PHE A 302 -22.16 27.66 2.11
CA PHE A 302 -22.58 26.94 0.92
C PHE A 302 -24.03 27.26 0.57
N LYS A 303 -24.35 27.42 -0.72
CA LYS A 303 -25.72 27.50 -1.25
C LYS A 303 -26.19 26.10 -1.64
N PHE A 304 -27.38 25.72 -1.19
CA PHE A 304 -28.10 24.54 -1.67
C PHE A 304 -29.49 24.95 -2.17
N PRO A 305 -29.91 24.56 -3.39
CA PRO A 305 -31.30 24.69 -3.82
C PRO A 305 -32.23 23.85 -2.93
N ASP A 306 -33.48 24.29 -2.74
CA ASP A 306 -34.48 23.55 -1.94
C ASP A 306 -34.87 22.18 -2.56
N ALA A 307 -34.56 21.97 -3.84
CA ALA A 307 -34.72 20.67 -4.51
C ALA A 307 -33.67 19.61 -4.09
N GLU A 308 -32.57 20.01 -3.43
CA GLU A 308 -31.54 19.08 -2.95
C GLU A 308 -31.83 18.60 -1.52
N PRO A 309 -31.50 17.34 -1.17
CA PRO A 309 -31.79 16.78 0.14
C PRO A 309 -30.93 17.43 1.24
N HIS A 310 -31.53 17.67 2.41
CA HIS A 310 -30.81 18.21 3.57
C HIS A 310 -29.63 17.33 4.00
N ILE A 311 -28.43 17.91 4.02
CA ILE A 311 -27.20 17.23 4.44
C ILE A 311 -26.83 17.49 5.90
N LEU A 312 -26.22 16.50 6.56
CA LEU A 312 -25.60 16.64 7.89
C LEU A 312 -24.19 17.24 7.78
N LEU A 313 -24.09 18.48 7.30
CA LEU A 313 -22.81 19.16 7.00
C LEU A 313 -21.81 19.12 8.17
N ALA A 314 -22.27 19.12 9.42
CA ALA A 314 -21.40 19.01 10.59
C ALA A 314 -20.64 17.66 10.63
N GLN A 315 -21.30 16.54 10.31
CA GLN A 315 -20.66 15.22 10.26
C GLN A 315 -19.72 15.09 9.07
N ILE A 316 -20.09 15.65 7.92
CA ILE A 316 -19.23 15.69 6.72
C ILE A 316 -17.96 16.49 7.04
N ALA A 317 -18.09 17.70 7.59
CA ALA A 317 -16.96 18.53 8.01
C ALA A 317 -16.06 17.85 9.05
N GLN A 318 -16.63 17.11 10.01
CA GLN A 318 -15.85 16.30 10.97
C GLN A 318 -15.06 15.17 10.29
N ARG A 319 -15.65 14.46 9.32
CA ARG A 319 -14.96 13.40 8.57
C ARG A 319 -13.86 13.99 7.68
N THR A 320 -14.14 15.05 6.93
CA THR A 320 -13.14 15.77 6.13
C THR A 320 -11.99 16.27 7.01
N ALA A 321 -12.26 16.83 8.19
CA ALA A 321 -11.22 17.37 9.07
C ALA A 321 -10.22 16.31 9.57
N LYS A 322 -10.66 15.05 9.74
CA LYS A 322 -9.77 13.93 10.11
C LYS A 322 -8.86 13.48 8.97
N ASN A 323 -9.26 13.73 7.72
CA ASN A 323 -8.53 13.31 6.53
C ASN A 323 -7.57 14.39 6.03
N VAL A 324 -7.99 15.66 6.07
CA VAL A 324 -7.17 16.79 5.63
C VAL A 324 -6.05 17.05 6.63
N CYS A 325 -4.82 17.02 6.12
CA CYS A 325 -3.60 17.20 6.89
C CYS A 325 -3.06 18.61 6.72
N ILE A 326 -2.62 19.22 7.82
CA ILE A 326 -1.85 20.48 7.84
C ILE A 326 -0.36 20.16 7.69
N GLN A 327 0.10 19.08 8.33
CA GLN A 327 1.46 18.58 8.24
C GLN A 327 1.43 17.07 8.06
N ASN A 328 2.10 16.56 7.02
CA ASN A 328 2.22 15.12 6.76
C ASN A 328 3.51 14.81 6.01
N PHE A 329 4.28 13.83 6.48
CA PHE A 329 5.54 13.39 5.86
C PHE A 329 5.33 12.09 5.07
N GLY A 330 4.55 12.17 4.00
CA GLY A 330 4.24 11.04 3.12
C GLY A 330 3.47 9.92 3.84
N LYS A 331 4.06 8.71 3.89
CA LYS A 331 3.51 7.52 4.55
C LYS A 331 3.99 7.37 6.02
N VAL A 332 4.56 8.40 6.64
CA VAL A 332 4.94 8.41 8.06
C VAL A 332 3.72 8.70 8.95
N GLY A 333 3.52 7.86 9.97
CA GLY A 333 2.49 8.01 11.00
C GLY A 333 3.04 8.64 12.29
N GLN A 334 3.03 7.89 13.39
CA GLN A 334 3.61 8.32 14.66
C GLN A 334 5.12 8.17 14.64
N CYS A 335 5.86 9.22 15.02
CA CYS A 335 7.29 9.16 15.32
C CYS A 335 7.52 9.10 16.84
N LYS A 336 8.50 8.32 17.28
CA LYS A 336 8.94 8.20 18.69
C LYS A 336 10.46 8.21 18.77
N VAL A 337 10.99 8.86 19.81
CA VAL A 337 12.41 8.78 20.16
C VAL A 337 12.67 7.47 20.91
N ILE A 338 13.65 6.72 20.46
CA ILE A 338 14.16 5.49 21.06
C ILE A 338 15.70 5.58 21.17
N THR A 339 16.37 4.49 21.57
CA THR A 339 17.85 4.44 21.61
C THR A 339 18.36 3.29 20.74
N CYS A 340 19.63 3.33 20.34
CA CYS A 340 20.24 2.26 19.54
C CYS A 340 20.42 0.94 20.30
N LYS A 341 20.04 0.88 21.59
CA LYS A 341 19.92 -0.35 22.37
C LYS A 341 18.79 -1.24 21.86
N GLU A 342 17.75 -0.65 21.25
CA GLU A 342 16.62 -1.41 20.71
C GLU A 342 17.07 -2.32 19.57
N ALA A 343 16.64 -3.60 19.60
CA ALA A 343 17.08 -4.60 18.62
C ALA A 343 16.68 -4.26 17.17
N ALA A 344 15.67 -3.40 16.99
CA ALA A 344 15.18 -2.92 15.71
C ALA A 344 15.93 -1.67 15.18
N VAL A 345 17.09 -1.32 15.74
CA VAL A 345 17.95 -0.22 15.25
C VAL A 345 19.26 -0.79 14.72
N MET A 346 19.58 -0.48 13.46
CA MET A 346 20.90 -0.74 12.91
C MET A 346 21.88 0.34 13.43
N TYR A 347 23.00 -0.04 14.00
CA TYR A 347 24.14 0.85 14.25
C TYR A 347 25.42 0.06 14.51
N TYR A 348 26.48 0.37 13.75
CA TYR A 348 27.80 -0.29 13.81
C TYR A 348 28.96 0.69 14.03
N GLY A 349 28.67 1.96 14.36
CA GLY A 349 29.69 2.98 14.62
C GLY A 349 29.94 3.92 13.45
N GLU A 350 31.02 4.71 13.55
CA GLU A 350 31.42 5.63 12.48
C GLU A 350 32.44 5.01 11.50
N ASP A 351 33.18 3.98 11.93
CA ASP A 351 34.13 3.28 11.07
C ASP A 351 33.40 2.53 9.95
N VAL A 352 33.56 3.01 8.72
CA VAL A 352 32.82 2.52 7.56
C VAL A 352 33.19 1.06 7.24
N GLY A 353 34.43 0.65 7.52
CA GLY A 353 34.98 -0.66 7.17
C GLY A 353 34.74 -1.77 8.19
N LYS A 354 34.26 -1.45 9.41
CA LYS A 354 34.02 -2.44 10.46
C LYS A 354 32.52 -2.60 10.73
N ARG A 355 32.06 -3.85 10.83
CA ARG A 355 30.69 -4.22 11.23
C ARG A 355 30.68 -4.86 12.63
N ASP A 356 31.52 -4.34 13.52
CA ASP A 356 31.67 -4.86 14.87
C ASP A 356 30.44 -4.50 15.72
N ASP A 357 30.00 -5.43 16.55
CA ASP A 357 28.81 -5.23 17.38
C ASP A 357 29.15 -4.39 18.63
N ILE A 358 28.78 -3.11 18.60
CA ILE A 358 29.07 -2.16 19.67
C ILE A 358 28.39 -2.59 21.00
N PRO A 359 29.07 -2.49 22.16
CA PRO A 359 28.50 -2.81 23.45
C PRO A 359 27.17 -2.08 23.73
N SER A 360 26.19 -2.78 24.31
CA SER A 360 24.85 -2.26 24.60
C SER A 360 24.84 -0.98 25.46
N LEU A 361 25.87 -0.78 26.28
CA LEU A 361 26.08 0.42 27.11
C LEU A 361 26.41 1.68 26.29
N GLU A 362 27.04 1.52 25.14
CA GLU A 362 27.35 2.63 24.21
C GLU A 362 26.19 2.87 23.27
N LYS A 363 25.58 1.80 22.72
CA LYS A 363 24.34 1.89 21.93
C LYS A 363 23.19 2.58 22.70
N ALA A 364 23.13 2.42 24.03
CA ALA A 364 22.14 3.11 24.87
C ALA A 364 22.33 4.64 24.99
N LYS A 365 23.51 5.18 24.66
CA LYS A 365 23.79 6.63 24.69
C LYS A 365 23.36 7.34 23.40
N ILE A 366 23.16 6.58 22.32
CA ILE A 366 22.87 7.13 20.99
C ILE A 366 21.36 7.05 20.75
N ASN A 367 20.74 8.22 20.54
CA ASN A 367 19.33 8.32 20.23
C ASN A 367 19.04 7.85 18.79
N ALA A 368 17.86 7.29 18.60
CA ALA A 368 17.33 6.91 17.29
C ALA A 368 15.85 7.32 17.20
N LEU A 369 15.34 7.47 15.98
CA LEU A 369 13.92 7.63 15.74
C LEU A 369 13.31 6.29 15.31
N GLN A 370 12.06 6.06 15.72
CA GLN A 370 11.19 5.01 15.21
C GLN A 370 9.90 5.64 14.68
N THR A 371 9.54 5.34 13.43
CA THR A 371 8.26 5.76 12.82
C THR A 371 7.38 4.55 12.54
N SER A 372 6.08 4.66 12.80
CA SER A 372 5.09 3.76 12.18
C SER A 372 4.88 4.20 10.73
N GLY A 373 4.77 3.27 9.79
CA GLY A 373 4.77 3.58 8.36
C GLY A 373 6.18 3.85 7.81
N ILE A 374 6.29 3.82 6.48
CA ILE A 374 7.57 3.73 5.77
C ILE A 374 7.61 4.78 4.66
N HIS A 375 8.61 5.66 4.72
CA HIS A 375 8.88 6.64 3.68
C HIS A 375 10.36 7.08 3.73
N PHE A 376 11.22 6.38 2.98
CA PHE A 376 12.67 6.61 3.00
C PHE A 376 13.08 8.04 2.65
N LYS A 377 12.41 8.66 1.68
CA LYS A 377 12.70 10.04 1.24
C LYS A 377 12.65 11.05 2.38
N THR A 378 11.68 10.94 3.30
CA THR A 378 11.59 11.79 4.49
C THR A 378 12.85 11.70 5.35
N PHE A 379 13.42 10.51 5.54
CA PHE A 379 14.63 10.33 6.33
C PHE A 379 15.88 10.86 5.60
N TRP A 380 15.93 10.73 4.27
CA TRP A 380 17.00 11.28 3.44
C TRP A 380 17.03 12.82 3.46
N GLU A 381 15.86 13.47 3.42
CA GLU A 381 15.72 14.93 3.54
C GLU A 381 16.21 15.47 4.91
N MET A 382 16.31 14.61 5.93
CA MET A 382 16.77 14.96 7.29
C MET A 382 18.17 14.38 7.61
N GLN A 383 18.99 14.14 6.59
CA GLN A 383 20.35 13.62 6.72
C GLN A 383 21.32 14.47 7.56
N ASP A 384 20.99 15.72 7.89
CA ASP A 384 21.82 16.59 8.75
C ASP A 384 21.69 16.24 10.24
N ASP A 385 20.56 15.66 10.63
CA ASP A 385 20.29 15.15 11.98
C ASP A 385 20.39 13.61 12.05
N LEU A 386 19.98 12.92 10.97
CA LEU A 386 19.90 11.45 10.90
C LEU A 386 21.10 10.82 10.18
N ASN A 387 21.56 9.67 10.67
CA ASN A 387 22.58 8.89 9.99
C ASN A 387 21.93 7.93 8.98
N VAL A 388 21.63 8.46 7.79
CA VAL A 388 20.87 7.77 6.74
C VAL A 388 21.46 6.45 6.25
N ARG A 389 22.76 6.21 6.46
CA ARG A 389 23.44 4.93 6.18
C ARG A 389 22.86 3.75 6.98
N TYR A 390 22.26 4.04 8.14
CA TYR A 390 21.76 3.05 9.08
C TYR A 390 20.23 3.10 9.23
N ILE A 391 19.52 3.56 8.20
CA ILE A 391 18.07 3.42 8.14
C ILE A 391 17.70 1.93 8.11
N TYR A 392 16.74 1.55 8.93
CA TYR A 392 16.13 0.24 9.00
C TYR A 392 14.65 0.31 8.61
N SER A 393 14.13 -0.76 8.02
CA SER A 393 12.69 -1.00 7.94
C SER A 393 12.41 -2.51 8.00
N ASN A 394 11.22 -2.86 8.48
CA ASN A 394 10.74 -4.24 8.51
C ASN A 394 9.95 -4.64 7.24
N SER A 395 9.70 -3.74 6.29
CA SER A 395 9.13 -4.11 4.99
C SER A 395 10.22 -4.51 4.01
N VAL A 396 10.27 -5.80 3.70
CA VAL A 396 11.21 -6.35 2.70
C VAL A 396 10.93 -5.75 1.32
N HIS A 397 9.65 -5.61 0.94
CA HIS A 397 9.24 -5.06 -0.35
C HIS A 397 9.62 -3.58 -0.53
N ASP A 398 9.41 -2.73 0.49
CA ASP A 398 9.82 -1.32 0.38
C ASP A 398 11.35 -1.19 0.35
N VAL A 399 12.09 -2.06 1.06
CA VAL A 399 13.56 -2.11 1.01
C VAL A 399 14.05 -2.59 -0.36
N LEU A 400 13.45 -3.63 -0.95
CA LEU A 400 13.77 -4.14 -2.29
C LEU A 400 13.69 -3.01 -3.33
N ASN A 401 12.58 -2.28 -3.34
CA ASN A 401 12.32 -1.19 -4.29
C ASN A 401 13.22 0.05 -4.07
N THR A 402 13.87 0.18 -2.91
CA THR A 402 14.66 1.37 -2.54
C THR A 402 16.17 1.13 -2.54
N TYR A 403 16.61 -0.04 -2.08
CA TYR A 403 18.02 -0.39 -1.87
C TYR A 403 18.46 -1.67 -2.61
N GLY A 404 17.54 -2.34 -3.31
CA GLY A 404 17.83 -3.52 -4.13
C GLY A 404 17.81 -4.86 -3.38
N VAL A 405 18.04 -5.93 -4.14
CA VAL A 405 17.77 -7.31 -3.72
C VAL A 405 18.65 -7.81 -2.57
N GLU A 406 19.95 -7.51 -2.56
CA GLU A 406 20.85 -7.92 -1.47
C GLU A 406 20.51 -7.21 -0.13
N ALA A 407 19.97 -5.99 -0.19
CA ALA A 407 19.43 -5.33 1.00
C ALA A 407 18.16 -6.05 1.50
N ALA A 408 17.23 -6.38 0.59
CA ALA A 408 16.02 -7.13 0.91
C ALA A 408 16.34 -8.50 1.55
N LYS A 409 17.30 -9.24 0.99
CA LYS A 409 17.79 -10.53 1.50
C LYS A 409 18.34 -10.44 2.93
N GLU A 410 19.17 -9.46 3.25
CA GLU A 410 19.65 -9.24 4.63
C GLU A 410 18.50 -8.87 5.60
N ILE A 411 17.48 -8.14 5.14
CA ILE A 411 16.28 -7.86 5.95
C ILE A 411 15.46 -9.13 6.20
N ILE A 412 15.27 -10.03 5.21
CA ILE A 412 14.60 -11.33 5.41
C ILE A 412 15.32 -12.13 6.51
N ILE A 413 16.65 -12.30 6.38
CA ILE A 413 17.46 -13.02 7.38
C ILE A 413 17.30 -12.40 8.77
N ARG A 414 17.31 -11.07 8.86
CA ARG A 414 17.23 -10.35 10.13
C ARG A 414 15.84 -10.42 10.77
N GLU A 415 14.78 -10.22 10.00
CA GLU A 415 13.40 -10.26 10.49
C GLU A 415 12.99 -11.67 10.91
N VAL A 416 13.29 -12.71 10.10
CA VAL A 416 13.03 -14.11 10.48
C VAL A 416 13.82 -14.49 11.75
N LYS A 417 15.10 -14.10 11.84
CA LYS A 417 15.90 -14.28 13.07
C LYS A 417 15.30 -13.54 14.27
N SER A 418 14.73 -12.36 14.06
CA SER A 418 14.07 -11.56 15.11
C SER A 418 12.83 -12.29 15.65
N VAL A 419 11.99 -12.86 14.78
CA VAL A 419 10.81 -13.65 15.17
C VAL A 419 11.20 -14.79 16.11
N PHE A 420 12.17 -15.64 15.72
CA PHE A 420 12.61 -16.76 16.57
C PHE A 420 13.28 -16.30 17.88
N LYS A 421 14.05 -15.22 17.84
CA LYS A 421 14.78 -14.68 19.00
C LYS A 421 13.84 -14.27 20.15
N VAL A 422 12.63 -13.78 19.87
CA VAL A 422 11.64 -13.40 20.90
C VAL A 422 11.23 -14.61 21.76
N TYR A 423 11.23 -15.82 21.19
CA TYR A 423 10.90 -17.07 21.88
C TYR A 423 12.13 -17.80 22.43
N GLY A 424 13.32 -17.20 22.36
CA GLY A 424 14.58 -17.83 22.77
C GLY A 424 15.07 -18.94 21.82
N ILE A 425 14.43 -19.13 20.67
CA ILE A 425 14.77 -20.17 19.69
C ILE A 425 16.01 -19.74 18.90
N THR A 426 17.06 -20.57 18.93
CA THR A 426 18.33 -20.31 18.22
C THR A 426 18.39 -21.09 16.91
N VAL A 427 18.04 -20.42 15.81
CA VAL A 427 18.17 -20.99 14.45
C VAL A 427 19.56 -20.70 13.88
N ASN A 428 20.19 -21.71 13.26
CA ASN A 428 21.47 -21.52 12.58
C ASN A 428 21.31 -20.64 11.34
N ILE A 429 22.16 -19.62 11.21
CA ILE A 429 22.09 -18.63 10.11
C ILE A 429 22.16 -19.28 8.72
N ARG A 430 22.79 -20.46 8.58
CA ARG A 430 22.84 -21.21 7.31
C ARG A 430 21.45 -21.58 6.76
N HIS A 431 20.47 -21.87 7.62
CA HIS A 431 19.10 -22.13 7.17
C HIS A 431 18.41 -20.84 6.70
N LEU A 432 18.62 -19.74 7.43
CA LEU A 432 18.04 -18.44 7.11
C LEU A 432 18.60 -17.86 5.81
N MET A 433 19.90 -18.04 5.57
CA MET A 433 20.55 -17.68 4.29
C MET A 433 19.92 -18.45 3.14
N LEU A 434 19.81 -19.79 3.23
CA LEU A 434 19.23 -20.61 2.17
C LEU A 434 17.79 -20.20 1.82
N ILE A 435 16.96 -19.91 2.83
CA ILE A 435 15.59 -19.42 2.62
C ILE A 435 15.60 -18.05 1.93
N ALA A 436 16.40 -17.09 2.42
CA ALA A 436 16.45 -15.75 1.85
C ALA A 436 17.04 -15.74 0.42
N ASP A 437 18.07 -16.53 0.14
CA ASP A 437 18.61 -16.75 -1.20
C ASP A 437 17.52 -17.33 -2.12
N PHE A 438 16.80 -18.37 -1.70
CA PHE A 438 15.70 -18.94 -2.50
C PHE A 438 14.56 -17.94 -2.74
N MET A 439 14.19 -17.11 -1.76
CA MET A 439 13.18 -16.07 -1.92
C MET A 439 13.62 -14.91 -2.81
N THR A 440 14.92 -14.74 -3.09
CA THR A 440 15.46 -13.58 -3.81
C THR A 440 16.22 -13.90 -5.09
N HIS A 441 16.38 -15.18 -5.45
CA HIS A 441 17.22 -15.61 -6.58
C HIS A 441 16.82 -15.04 -7.96
N THR A 442 15.56 -14.63 -8.14
CA THR A 442 15.06 -14.00 -9.38
C THR A 442 15.31 -12.48 -9.42
N GLY A 443 15.90 -11.90 -8.38
CA GLY A 443 15.98 -10.44 -8.20
C GLY A 443 14.75 -9.81 -7.53
N GLY A 444 13.67 -10.57 -7.36
CA GLY A 444 12.43 -10.14 -6.70
C GLY A 444 12.32 -10.56 -5.22
N TYR A 445 11.09 -10.53 -4.70
CA TYR A 445 10.72 -11.07 -3.38
C TYR A 445 9.65 -12.15 -3.58
N ARG A 446 10.09 -13.40 -3.71
CA ARG A 446 9.25 -14.55 -4.07
C ARG A 446 8.59 -15.16 -2.81
N PRO A 447 7.25 -15.25 -2.75
CA PRO A 447 6.54 -15.95 -1.68
C PRO A 447 6.78 -17.48 -1.73
N LEU A 448 6.63 -18.16 -0.59
CA LEU A 448 6.59 -19.62 -0.52
C LEU A 448 5.15 -20.15 -0.51
N THR A 449 4.35 -19.70 -1.48
CA THR A 449 2.94 -20.11 -1.72
C THR A 449 2.76 -20.65 -3.13
N ARG A 450 1.52 -21.02 -3.50
CA ARG A 450 1.11 -21.35 -4.87
C ARG A 450 1.52 -20.31 -5.91
N LYS A 451 1.43 -19.00 -5.63
CA LYS A 451 1.96 -17.95 -6.54
C LYS A 451 3.47 -18.09 -6.74
N GLY A 452 4.19 -18.46 -5.68
CA GLY A 452 5.62 -18.78 -5.73
C GLY A 452 5.97 -20.06 -6.48
N ILE A 453 5.10 -21.09 -6.50
CA ILE A 453 5.38 -22.35 -7.21
C ILE A 453 5.15 -22.26 -8.73
N GLN A 454 4.39 -21.26 -9.21
CA GLN A 454 4.13 -21.01 -10.64
C GLN A 454 5.42 -20.82 -11.45
N ASP A 455 6.43 -20.14 -10.87
CA ASP A 455 7.77 -19.95 -11.45
C ASP A 455 8.67 -21.20 -11.38
N SER A 456 8.14 -22.38 -11.03
CA SER A 456 8.87 -23.65 -11.09
C SER A 456 8.98 -24.15 -12.54
N THR A 457 10.10 -24.81 -12.87
CA THR A 457 10.33 -25.39 -14.20
C THR A 457 9.73 -26.78 -14.39
N SER A 458 9.31 -27.46 -13.32
CA SER A 458 8.80 -28.83 -13.34
C SER A 458 7.26 -28.83 -13.22
N PRO A 459 6.51 -29.19 -14.28
CA PRO A 459 5.06 -29.37 -14.22
C PRO A 459 4.62 -30.31 -13.08
N PHE A 460 5.34 -31.41 -12.84
CA PHE A 460 4.97 -32.34 -11.76
C PHE A 460 5.08 -31.70 -10.37
N VAL A 461 6.08 -30.83 -10.13
CA VAL A 461 6.17 -30.09 -8.85
C VAL A 461 4.98 -29.15 -8.65
N LYS A 462 4.51 -28.48 -9.72
CA LYS A 462 3.32 -27.62 -9.64
C LYS A 462 2.07 -28.45 -9.34
N MET A 463 1.89 -29.57 -10.06
CA MET A 463 0.74 -30.47 -9.88
C MET A 463 0.72 -31.15 -8.51
N SER A 464 1.88 -31.51 -7.95
CA SER A 464 2.00 -32.15 -6.63
C SER A 464 1.87 -31.18 -5.45
N PHE A 465 1.81 -29.87 -5.71
CA PHE A 465 1.61 -28.86 -4.68
C PHE A 465 0.11 -28.63 -4.47
N GLU A 466 -0.56 -27.97 -5.40
CA GLU A 466 -1.99 -27.64 -5.32
C GLU A 466 -2.62 -27.50 -6.72
N THR A 467 -3.93 -27.68 -6.83
CA THR A 467 -4.71 -27.41 -8.07
C THR A 467 -4.18 -28.12 -9.32
N ALA A 468 -3.85 -29.42 -9.20
CA ALA A 468 -3.27 -30.25 -10.25
C ALA A 468 -3.97 -30.10 -11.62
N SER A 469 -5.31 -30.05 -11.65
CA SER A 469 -6.12 -29.90 -12.87
C SER A 469 -5.84 -28.62 -13.66
N ASN A 470 -5.47 -27.52 -13.00
CA ASN A 470 -5.14 -26.28 -13.69
C ASN A 470 -3.74 -26.38 -14.32
N PHE A 471 -2.77 -26.86 -13.55
CA PHE A 471 -1.39 -26.97 -14.01
C PHE A 471 -1.20 -28.04 -15.10
N ILE A 472 -1.96 -29.14 -15.09
CA ILE A 472 -1.89 -30.14 -16.16
C ILE A 472 -2.45 -29.60 -17.49
N VAL A 473 -3.53 -28.81 -17.44
CA VAL A 473 -4.12 -28.16 -18.63
C VAL A 473 -3.18 -27.09 -19.18
N GLU A 474 -2.59 -26.26 -18.30
CA GLU A 474 -1.58 -25.27 -18.69
C GLU A 474 -0.34 -25.93 -19.33
N ALA A 475 0.19 -26.98 -18.70
CA ALA A 475 1.34 -27.72 -19.22
C ALA A 475 1.05 -28.38 -20.58
N ALA A 476 -0.13 -28.99 -20.73
CA ALA A 476 -0.57 -29.59 -22.00
C ALA A 476 -0.77 -28.53 -23.11
N TYR A 477 -1.41 -27.40 -22.79
CA TYR A 477 -1.64 -26.30 -23.72
C TYR A 477 -0.33 -25.67 -24.22
N HIS A 478 0.64 -25.49 -23.34
CA HIS A 478 1.97 -24.95 -23.68
C HIS A 478 2.98 -26.00 -24.17
N GLY A 479 2.62 -27.30 -24.21
CA GLY A 479 3.54 -28.38 -24.60
C GLY A 479 4.76 -28.51 -23.68
N GLN A 480 4.60 -28.23 -22.38
CA GLN A 480 5.70 -28.26 -21.42
C GLN A 480 6.22 -29.69 -21.20
N VAL A 481 7.54 -29.82 -21.07
CA VAL A 481 8.22 -31.10 -20.83
C VAL A 481 8.90 -31.06 -19.47
N ASP A 482 8.60 -32.03 -18.60
CA ASP A 482 9.31 -32.18 -17.34
C ASP A 482 10.64 -32.94 -17.56
N THR A 483 11.73 -32.44 -16.97
CA THR A 483 13.07 -33.03 -17.09
C THR A 483 13.31 -34.19 -16.13
N LEU A 484 12.38 -34.45 -15.20
CA LEU A 484 12.48 -35.49 -14.18
C LEU A 484 13.74 -35.35 -13.29
N GLU A 485 14.14 -34.10 -13.02
CA GLU A 485 15.26 -33.78 -12.12
C GLU A 485 14.79 -33.53 -10.67
N THR A 486 13.53 -33.14 -10.48
CA THR A 486 12.97 -32.79 -9.17
C THR A 486 12.56 -34.03 -8.36
N PRO A 487 12.55 -34.00 -7.02
CA PRO A 487 12.11 -35.14 -6.21
C PRO A 487 10.66 -35.54 -6.50
N SER A 488 9.74 -34.57 -6.56
CA SER A 488 8.32 -34.85 -6.79
C SER A 488 8.09 -35.53 -8.14
N SER A 489 8.66 -35.02 -9.24
CA SER A 489 8.53 -35.64 -10.57
C SER A 489 9.05 -37.08 -10.61
N ARG A 490 10.16 -37.35 -9.93
CA ARG A 490 10.72 -38.70 -9.83
C ARG A 490 9.88 -39.64 -8.99
N ILE A 491 9.39 -39.19 -7.85
CA ILE A 491 8.50 -39.97 -6.96
C ILE A 491 7.21 -40.33 -7.70
N CYS A 492 6.58 -39.37 -8.40
CA CYS A 492 5.38 -39.60 -9.21
C CYS A 492 5.54 -40.70 -10.29
N LEU A 493 6.77 -40.95 -10.76
CA LEU A 493 7.09 -41.96 -11.78
C LEU A 493 7.86 -43.18 -11.23
N GLY A 494 8.02 -43.30 -9.90
CA GLY A 494 8.75 -44.41 -9.27
C GLY A 494 10.26 -44.44 -9.55
N LEU A 495 10.87 -43.30 -9.91
CA LEU A 495 12.30 -43.19 -10.21
C LEU A 495 13.13 -42.85 -8.96
N PRO A 496 14.38 -43.34 -8.83
CA PRO A 496 15.27 -42.97 -7.72
C PRO A 496 15.57 -41.47 -7.70
N VAL A 497 15.32 -40.77 -6.59
CA VAL A 497 15.54 -39.32 -6.45
C VAL A 497 17.03 -38.97 -6.57
N LYS A 498 17.38 -37.92 -7.33
CA LYS A 498 18.78 -37.47 -7.53
C LYS A 498 19.36 -36.66 -6.35
N MET A 499 19.14 -37.12 -5.12
CA MET A 499 19.70 -36.50 -3.91
C MET A 499 20.26 -37.56 -2.96
N GLY A 500 21.17 -37.15 -2.07
CA GLY A 500 21.82 -38.05 -1.12
C GLY A 500 22.62 -39.15 -1.84
N THR A 501 22.20 -40.40 -1.70
CA THR A 501 22.81 -41.55 -2.37
C THR A 501 22.50 -41.62 -3.87
N GLY A 502 21.41 -41.03 -4.34
CA GLY A 502 21.02 -41.04 -5.76
C GLY A 502 21.66 -39.95 -6.62
N CYS A 503 22.60 -39.17 -6.09
CA CYS A 503 23.27 -38.08 -6.83
C CYS A 503 24.39 -38.56 -7.77
N HIS A 504 24.70 -39.86 -7.78
CA HIS A 504 25.74 -40.47 -8.60
C HIS A 504 25.35 -41.90 -8.99
N ASP A 505 25.80 -42.34 -10.17
CA ASP A 505 25.65 -43.72 -10.61
C ASP A 505 26.84 -44.58 -10.16
N LEU A 506 26.58 -45.86 -9.87
CA LEU A 506 27.61 -46.84 -9.55
C LEU A 506 27.83 -47.77 -10.74
N ILE A 507 29.06 -47.77 -11.27
CA ILE A 507 29.47 -48.64 -12.38
C ILE A 507 30.50 -49.64 -11.85
N GLN A 508 30.22 -50.94 -11.99
CA GLN A 508 31.20 -51.97 -11.66
C GLN A 508 32.30 -52.01 -12.72
N LYS A 509 33.55 -51.83 -12.29
CA LYS A 509 34.70 -52.06 -13.17
C LYS A 509 34.87 -53.56 -13.42
N LEU A 510 34.60 -53.99 -14.65
CA LEU A 510 34.90 -55.35 -15.10
C LEU A 510 36.37 -55.43 -15.56
N GLU A 511 37.05 -56.52 -15.21
CA GLU A 511 38.32 -56.89 -15.82
C GLU A 511 38.01 -57.69 -17.09
N ILE A 512 38.54 -57.26 -18.24
CA ILE A 512 38.34 -57.82 -19.59
C ILE A 512 39.69 -58.30 -20.11
#